data_AF-A0A8S3S4J3-F1
#
_entry.id   AF-A0A8S3S4J3-F1
#
_cell.length_a   1.000
_cell.length_b   1.000
_cell.length_c   1.000
_cell.angle_alpha   90.00
_cell.angle_beta   90.00
_cell.angle_gamma   90.00
#
_symmetry.space_group_name_H-M   'P 1'
#
loop_
_entity.id
_entity.type
_entity.pdbx_description
1 polymer ?
#
loop_
_entity_poly.entity_id
_entity_poly.type
_entity_poly.pdbx_seq_one_letter_code
_entity_poly.pdbx_strand_id
1 'polypeptide(L)'
;MLKGKGLLNLTSRFEKKGNKSRLAFDPRAVCYRKEKTLLDFDLKKLEDITNGNCGVLLYSPRSNIEKNAGHPDIENIQIEEEVETISKTIPVLANEIIEAKQNINQCDFGEELLLNLDNSITDETVDYVVRKTCKQSSSKIWFDHRIGRITASVANECSKKVNEKDEVSEKNNSVVAKIFNYKSAPAYVKSLKWGRERELPAIKEYEKNAKGKHKDFNVQSTGLHICKENPWLAATPDSLIICDCCGLGCLEIKNPEKYKNDTIQQMATSDQSYLNYSDNKQISLDKKHQYYTQVQIQMYATNTKYADFVVKTVAADDNIFIQRIAYDEIFTMNVIHKCKVFFTKVIVQELLTHKVKLYYEKLQNNEQNSDQVFTNSNLEINEVVQEVDTGSATTCMNEDNTDIHVPSSNPAVVCPICSCECKDEPLTLNEESICCSKCDFWFHYPCVGIKGNENVVRSKYRNWFCKSCKGKK
;
A
#
# COMPACT_ATOMS: atom_id res chain seq x y z
N MET A 1 0.12 -7.27 30.16
CA MET A 1 0.26 -8.13 31.35
C MET A 1 0.01 -7.27 32.58
N LEU A 2 -1.09 -7.45 33.33
CA LEU A 2 -1.26 -6.84 34.66
C LEU A 2 -2.00 -7.84 35.56
N LYS A 3 -1.38 -8.15 36.70
CA LYS A 3 -1.88 -9.01 37.78
C LYS A 3 -2.78 -8.19 38.72
N GLY A 4 -3.85 -8.81 39.22
CA GLY A 4 -4.15 -8.79 40.66
C GLY A 4 -5.37 -7.98 41.16
N LYS A 5 -6.37 -8.77 41.58
CA LYS A 5 -7.26 -8.61 42.75
C LYS A 5 -8.41 -7.59 42.69
N GLY A 6 -9.64 -8.13 42.85
CA GLY A 6 -10.83 -7.39 43.26
C GLY A 6 -12.13 -8.09 42.90
N LEU A 7 -12.39 -9.28 43.48
CA LEU A 7 -13.75 -9.82 43.53
C LEU A 7 -14.63 -8.91 44.38
N LEU A 8 -15.67 -8.31 43.81
CA LEU A 8 -16.87 -7.94 44.54
C LEU A 8 -18.09 -8.44 43.78
N ASN A 9 -18.60 -9.57 44.27
CA ASN A 9 -19.96 -10.04 44.03
C ASN A 9 -20.93 -9.04 44.66
N LEU A 10 -21.77 -8.39 43.85
CA LEU A 10 -23.02 -7.79 44.33
C LEU A 10 -24.14 -8.17 43.36
N THR A 11 -24.68 -9.36 43.61
CA THR A 11 -26.03 -9.74 43.21
C THR A 11 -27.01 -8.87 43.98
N SER A 12 -27.73 -7.97 43.30
CA SER A 12 -29.01 -7.49 43.82
C SER A 12 -30.05 -7.40 42.72
N ARG A 13 -30.93 -8.41 42.72
CA ARG A 13 -32.24 -8.37 42.07
C ARG A 13 -33.06 -7.27 42.73
N PHE A 14 -33.42 -6.24 41.98
CA PHE A 14 -34.57 -5.41 42.28
C PHE A 14 -35.54 -5.44 41.10
N GLU A 15 -36.49 -6.37 41.15
CA GLU A 15 -37.73 -6.28 40.40
C GLU A 15 -38.56 -5.13 40.99
N LYS A 16 -38.61 -3.98 40.29
CA LYS A 16 -39.66 -3.00 40.47
C LYS A 16 -40.44 -2.87 39.17
N LYS A 17 -41.64 -3.47 39.16
CA LYS A 17 -42.72 -3.14 38.23
C LYS A 17 -43.13 -1.68 38.47
N GLY A 18 -42.65 -0.77 37.62
CA GLY A 18 -43.04 0.63 37.61
C GLY A 18 -43.40 1.06 36.18
N ASN A 19 -44.52 1.77 36.04
CA ASN A 19 -45.09 2.26 34.79
C ASN A 19 -44.03 2.77 33.79
N LYS A 20 -44.00 2.18 32.59
CA LYS A 20 -43.20 2.66 31.46
C LYS A 20 -43.63 4.07 31.09
N SER A 21 -42.91 5.07 31.57
CA SER A 21 -43.05 6.44 31.10
C SER A 21 -42.69 6.49 29.60
N ARG A 22 -43.39 7.34 28.85
CA ARG A 22 -43.23 7.55 27.40
C ARG A 22 -41.85 8.15 27.00
N LEU A 23 -40.83 8.08 27.85
CA LEU A 23 -39.46 8.55 27.61
C LEU A 23 -38.46 7.42 27.31
N ALA A 24 -38.90 6.16 27.23
CA ALA A 24 -38.04 5.01 26.98
C ALA A 24 -37.83 4.70 25.47
N PHE A 25 -37.69 5.73 24.63
CA PHE A 25 -37.24 5.50 23.25
C PHE A 25 -35.73 5.25 23.26
N ASP A 26 -35.34 3.99 23.28
CA ASP A 26 -33.96 3.57 23.03
C ASP A 26 -33.81 3.29 21.51
N PRO A 27 -33.11 4.16 20.75
CA PRO A 27 -32.98 4.02 19.30
C PRO A 27 -32.18 2.76 18.89
N ARG A 28 -31.49 2.10 19.83
CA ARG A 28 -30.73 0.88 19.55
C ARG A 28 -31.68 -0.28 19.23
N ALA A 29 -31.30 -1.15 18.31
CA ALA A 29 -32.06 -2.38 18.05
C ALA A 29 -32.13 -3.26 19.31
N VAL A 30 -33.21 -4.02 19.48
CA VAL A 30 -33.49 -4.81 20.72
C VAL A 30 -32.32 -5.71 21.12
N CYS A 31 -31.58 -6.27 20.15
CA CYS A 31 -30.39 -7.08 20.38
C CYS A 31 -29.21 -6.32 21.03
N TYR A 32 -29.15 -5.00 20.87
CA TYR A 32 -28.11 -4.11 21.43
C TYR A 32 -28.54 -3.40 22.72
N ARG A 33 -29.77 -3.63 23.19
CA ARG A 33 -30.28 -3.06 24.45
C ARG A 33 -29.92 -3.88 25.69
N LYS A 34 -29.32 -5.06 25.52
CA LYS A 34 -28.80 -5.85 26.63
C LYS A 34 -27.59 -5.15 27.23
N GLU A 35 -27.48 -5.15 28.56
CA GLU A 35 -26.25 -4.74 29.23
C GLU A 35 -25.08 -5.57 28.69
N LYS A 36 -24.01 -4.88 28.32
CA LYS A 36 -22.76 -5.47 27.84
C LYS A 36 -21.65 -5.03 28.76
N THR A 37 -20.80 -5.98 29.12
CA THR A 37 -19.53 -5.74 29.78
C THR A 37 -18.44 -5.50 28.73
N LEU A 38 -17.28 -4.99 29.14
CA LEU A 38 -16.12 -4.83 28.25
C LEU A 38 -15.72 -6.15 27.55
N LEU A 39 -15.97 -7.29 28.20
CA LEU A 39 -15.67 -8.63 27.67
C LEU A 39 -16.59 -9.05 26.52
N ASP A 40 -17.75 -8.39 26.38
CA ASP A 40 -18.71 -8.66 25.30
C ASP A 40 -18.36 -7.93 24.00
N PHE A 41 -17.32 -7.09 24.02
CA PHE A 41 -16.80 -6.39 22.84
C PHE A 41 -15.56 -7.11 22.32
N ASP A 42 -15.50 -7.29 21.00
CA ASP A 42 -14.31 -7.78 20.31
C ASP A 42 -13.29 -6.63 20.19
N LEU A 43 -12.57 -6.40 21.30
CA LEU A 43 -11.63 -5.29 21.42
C LEU A 43 -10.48 -5.41 20.42
N LYS A 44 -10.08 -6.63 20.03
CA LYS A 44 -9.06 -6.86 18.99
C LYS A 44 -9.57 -6.41 17.62
N LYS A 45 -10.80 -6.78 17.25
CA LYS A 45 -11.39 -6.29 16.00
C LYS A 45 -11.57 -4.78 15.99
N LEU A 46 -11.89 -4.17 17.14
CA LEU A 46 -11.94 -2.72 17.29
C LEU A 46 -10.56 -2.08 17.10
N GLU A 47 -9.53 -2.64 17.71
CA GLU A 47 -8.13 -2.25 17.52
C GLU A 47 -7.71 -2.36 16.04
N ASP A 48 -8.07 -3.46 15.37
CA ASP A 48 -7.76 -3.71 13.96
C ASP A 48 -8.42 -2.68 13.02
N ILE A 49 -9.69 -2.33 13.28
CA ILE A 49 -10.46 -1.40 12.42
C ILE A 49 -10.05 0.06 12.67
N THR A 50 -9.70 0.40 13.90
CA THR A 50 -9.35 1.78 14.30
C THR A 50 -7.85 2.03 14.31
N ASN A 51 -7.05 1.00 14.00
CA ASN A 51 -5.59 1.04 14.02
C ASN A 51 -5.05 1.53 15.38
N GLY A 52 -5.63 1.03 16.47
CA GLY A 52 -5.29 1.37 17.85
C GLY A 52 -5.77 2.74 18.34
N ASN A 53 -6.45 3.54 17.50
CA ASN A 53 -6.90 4.90 17.86
C ASN A 53 -8.34 4.91 18.42
N CYS A 54 -8.73 3.92 19.24
CA CYS A 54 -10.03 3.91 19.89
C CYS A 54 -9.91 3.85 21.42
N GLY A 55 -10.76 4.62 22.10
CA GLY A 55 -10.95 4.53 23.55
C GLY A 55 -12.37 4.06 23.89
N VAL A 56 -12.53 3.38 25.03
CA VAL A 56 -13.87 3.08 25.58
C VAL A 56 -14.20 4.11 26.64
N LEU A 57 -15.23 4.91 26.40
CA LEU A 57 -15.75 5.85 27.38
C LEU A 57 -16.56 5.08 28.44
N LEU A 58 -15.95 4.83 29.59
CA LEU A 58 -16.62 4.21 30.73
C LEU A 58 -17.43 5.28 31.47
N TYR A 59 -18.74 5.34 31.19
CA TYR A 59 -19.66 6.13 32.00
C TYR A 59 -19.90 5.41 33.33
N SER A 60 -19.27 5.87 34.41
CA SER A 60 -19.61 5.46 35.77
C SER A 60 -20.76 6.35 36.27
N PRO A 61 -21.94 5.82 36.61
CA PRO A 61 -22.97 6.61 37.25
C PRO A 61 -22.43 7.13 38.58
N ARG A 62 -22.17 8.44 38.69
CA ARG A 62 -21.80 9.05 39.98
C ARG A 62 -22.93 8.75 40.97
N SER A 63 -22.58 8.18 42.13
CA SER A 63 -23.55 7.72 43.13
C SER A 63 -24.31 8.83 43.85
N ASN A 64 -24.06 10.11 43.54
CA ASN A 64 -24.87 11.25 43.96
C ASN A 64 -24.69 12.38 42.93
N ILE A 65 -25.66 12.55 42.03
CA ILE A 65 -25.74 13.76 41.20
C ILE A 65 -26.92 14.58 41.70
N GLU A 66 -26.63 15.74 42.31
CA GLU A 66 -27.61 16.81 42.45
C GLU A 66 -28.20 17.09 41.07
N LYS A 67 -29.52 17.00 40.94
CA LYS A 67 -30.26 16.94 39.67
C LYS A 67 -30.12 18.16 38.75
N ASN A 68 -29.23 19.12 39.03
CA ASN A 68 -29.11 20.40 38.34
C ASN A 68 -27.67 20.81 37.93
N ALA A 69 -26.68 19.92 37.92
CA ALA A 69 -25.37 20.26 37.38
C ALA A 69 -25.41 20.21 35.83
N GLY A 70 -25.70 21.36 35.20
CA GLY A 70 -25.79 21.51 33.74
C GLY A 70 -24.47 21.35 32.97
N HIS A 71 -23.34 21.21 33.67
CA HIS A 71 -22.03 20.97 33.07
C HIS A 71 -21.23 19.95 33.90
N PRO A 72 -20.44 19.08 33.25
CA PRO A 72 -19.51 18.21 33.97
C PRO A 72 -18.51 19.06 34.75
N ASP A 73 -18.43 18.81 36.05
CA ASP A 73 -17.44 19.42 36.93
C ASP A 73 -16.04 18.88 36.55
N ILE A 74 -15.26 19.75 35.90
CA ILE A 74 -13.93 19.49 35.34
C ILE A 74 -12.83 19.61 36.41
N GLU A 75 -13.16 20.03 37.63
CA GLU A 75 -12.20 20.10 38.73
C GLU A 75 -11.89 18.72 39.36
N ASN A 76 -12.65 17.69 38.97
CA ASN A 76 -12.57 16.33 39.51
C ASN A 76 -11.93 15.36 38.52
N ILE A 77 -10.77 15.73 37.97
CA ILE A 77 -9.95 14.90 37.08
C ILE A 77 -9.12 13.93 37.95
N GLN A 78 -9.34 12.62 37.81
CA GLN A 78 -8.53 11.61 38.52
C GLN A 78 -7.16 11.39 37.85
N ILE A 79 -7.10 11.53 36.53
CA ILE A 79 -5.91 11.34 35.70
C ILE A 79 -6.02 12.32 34.53
N GLU A 80 -5.04 13.20 34.42
CA GLU A 80 -4.84 14.06 33.27
C GLU A 80 -3.75 13.39 32.41
N GLU A 81 -4.11 12.95 31.21
CA GLU A 81 -3.15 12.41 30.25
C GLU A 81 -3.15 13.33 29.04
N GLU A 82 -2.04 14.03 28.85
CA GLU A 82 -1.84 14.93 27.71
C GLU A 82 -1.56 14.06 26.48
N VAL A 83 -2.61 13.82 25.68
CA VAL A 83 -2.47 13.06 24.43
C VAL A 83 -2.03 14.03 23.34
N GLU A 84 -0.72 14.23 23.18
CA GLU A 84 -0.20 14.90 22.00
C GLU A 84 -0.52 14.05 20.76
N THR A 85 -1.53 14.46 19.99
CA THR A 85 -1.65 14.03 18.59
C THR A 85 -0.55 14.70 17.80
N ILE A 86 0.68 14.17 17.92
CA ILE A 86 1.74 14.54 17.00
C ILE A 86 1.28 14.01 15.64
N SER A 87 0.76 14.91 14.79
CA SER A 87 0.75 14.69 13.36
C SER A 87 2.21 14.64 12.91
N LYS A 88 2.89 13.52 13.19
CA LYS A 88 4.23 13.26 12.69
C LYS A 88 4.08 13.13 11.18
N THR A 89 4.20 14.25 10.47
CA THR A 89 4.54 14.26 9.06
C THR A 89 5.92 13.64 8.98
N ILE A 90 5.97 12.35 8.64
CA ILE A 90 7.25 11.68 8.40
C ILE A 90 7.86 12.39 7.20
N PRO A 91 9.06 12.98 7.32
CA PRO A 91 9.72 13.60 6.19
C PRO A 91 9.88 12.57 5.07
N VAL A 92 9.27 12.85 3.92
CA VAL A 92 9.60 12.12 2.69
C VAL A 92 11.02 12.54 2.33
N LEU A 93 11.86 11.60 1.90
CA LEU A 93 13.28 11.83 1.63
C LEU A 93 13.52 13.09 0.77
N ALA A 94 12.65 13.33 -0.21
CA ALA A 94 12.72 14.51 -1.05
C ALA A 94 12.63 15.84 -0.28
N ASN A 95 11.79 15.93 0.76
CA ASN A 95 11.65 17.14 1.56
C ASN A 95 12.91 17.41 2.39
N GLU A 96 13.46 16.38 3.02
CA GLU A 96 14.72 16.48 3.79
C GLU A 96 15.86 16.97 2.89
N ILE A 97 15.92 16.49 1.66
CA ILE A 97 16.95 16.86 0.69
C ILE A 97 16.76 18.29 0.17
N ILE A 98 15.52 18.71 -0.06
CA ILE A 98 15.21 20.09 -0.47
C ILE A 98 15.57 21.09 0.63
N GLU A 99 15.26 20.77 1.89
CA GLU A 99 15.62 21.59 3.05
C GLU A 99 17.14 21.67 3.22
N ALA A 100 17.85 20.55 3.11
CA ALA A 100 19.32 20.53 3.16
C ALA A 100 19.96 21.39 2.04
N LYS A 101 19.37 21.41 0.83
CA LYS A 101 19.85 22.22 -0.31
C LYS A 101 19.82 23.72 -0.02
N GLN A 102 18.88 24.19 0.81
CA GLN A 102 18.81 25.62 1.16
C GLN A 102 20.00 26.07 2.01
N ASN A 103 20.74 25.13 2.62
CA ASN A 103 21.80 25.40 3.59
C ASN A 103 23.22 25.04 3.09
N ILE A 104 23.37 24.45 1.89
CA ILE A 104 24.63 23.84 1.44
C ILE A 104 25.01 24.29 0.02
N ASN A 105 26.28 24.62 -0.20
CA ASN A 105 26.85 24.95 -1.52
C ASN A 105 26.97 23.70 -2.44
N GLN A 106 26.79 23.90 -3.74
CA GLN A 106 26.59 22.84 -4.75
C GLN A 106 27.71 21.78 -4.91
N CYS A 107 28.92 22.00 -4.38
CA CYS A 107 30.11 21.17 -4.63
C CYS A 107 30.27 19.96 -3.69
N ASP A 108 29.72 20.00 -2.46
CA ASP A 108 29.88 18.94 -1.45
C ASP A 108 28.56 18.32 -0.97
N PHE A 109 27.48 18.63 -1.70
CA PHE A 109 26.11 18.33 -1.31
C PHE A 109 25.83 16.84 -1.08
N GLY A 110 26.55 15.92 -1.74
CA GLY A 110 26.29 14.49 -1.64
C GLY A 110 26.62 13.89 -0.27
N GLU A 111 27.79 14.21 0.30
CA GLU A 111 28.23 13.63 1.58
C GLU A 111 27.58 14.33 2.78
N GLU A 112 27.46 15.66 2.72
CA GLU A 112 26.80 16.45 3.76
C GLU A 112 25.30 16.13 3.86
N LEU A 113 24.65 15.83 2.73
CA LEU A 113 23.27 15.36 2.72
C LEU A 113 23.12 14.00 3.42
N LEU A 114 24.04 13.07 3.18
CA LEU A 114 23.98 11.76 3.83
C LEU A 114 24.11 11.89 5.35
N LEU A 115 25.03 12.75 5.83
CA LEU A 115 25.17 13.03 7.26
C LEU A 115 23.91 13.63 7.89
N ASN A 116 23.20 14.50 7.17
CA ASN A 116 21.95 15.08 7.65
C ASN A 116 20.79 14.08 7.69
N LEU A 117 20.73 13.18 6.70
CA LEU A 117 19.74 12.10 6.68
C LEU A 117 19.96 11.10 7.82
N ASP A 118 21.21 10.71 8.08
CA ASP A 118 21.55 9.74 9.12
C ASP A 118 21.12 10.22 10.52
N ASN A 119 21.07 11.55 10.75
CA ASN A 119 20.67 12.14 12.04
C ASN A 119 19.14 12.35 12.20
N SER A 120 18.33 12.23 11.13
CA SER A 120 16.90 12.56 11.17
C SER A 120 16.00 11.37 11.52
N ILE A 121 16.46 10.13 11.33
CA ILE A 121 15.64 8.92 11.47
C ILE A 121 15.82 8.25 12.84
N THR A 122 14.75 8.23 13.63
CA THR A 122 14.69 7.50 14.92
C THR A 122 13.97 6.16 14.78
N ASP A 123 14.16 5.26 15.76
CA ASP A 123 13.48 3.95 15.79
C ASP A 123 11.94 4.12 15.82
N GLU A 124 11.44 5.11 16.56
CA GLU A 124 10.00 5.41 16.60
C GLU A 124 9.47 5.87 15.23
N THR A 125 10.31 6.55 14.44
CA THR A 125 9.97 6.99 13.09
C THR A 125 9.90 5.80 12.14
N VAL A 126 10.89 4.90 12.20
CA VAL A 126 10.88 3.65 11.44
C VAL A 126 9.64 2.82 11.79
N ASP A 127 9.36 2.61 13.07
CA ASP A 127 8.19 1.84 13.53
C ASP A 127 6.87 2.46 13.08
N TYR A 128 6.78 3.79 13.06
CA TYR A 128 5.60 4.49 12.55
C TYR A 128 5.43 4.29 11.04
N VAL A 129 6.50 4.39 10.25
CA VAL A 129 6.46 4.09 8.80
C VAL A 129 6.05 2.65 8.56
N VAL A 130 6.65 1.68 9.25
CA VAL A 130 6.33 0.25 9.13
C VAL A 130 4.83 0.04 9.35
N ARG A 131 4.27 0.52 10.46
CA ARG A 131 2.84 0.37 10.77
C ARG A 131 1.92 1.01 9.74
N LYS A 132 2.20 2.24 9.31
CA LYS A 132 1.37 2.95 8.31
C LYS A 132 1.46 2.36 6.92
N THR A 133 2.47 1.54 6.66
CA THR A 133 2.73 0.96 5.35
C THR A 133 2.59 -0.57 5.32
N CYS A 134 2.05 -1.20 6.37
CA CYS A 134 1.79 -2.65 6.44
C CYS A 134 0.87 -3.19 5.33
N LYS A 135 0.02 -2.34 4.74
CA LYS A 135 -0.82 -2.71 3.58
C LYS A 135 -0.05 -2.68 2.24
N GLN A 136 1.22 -2.33 2.27
CA GLN A 136 2.17 -2.35 1.16
C GLN A 136 1.60 -1.76 -0.14
N SER A 137 1.44 -2.58 -1.19
CA SER A 137 0.95 -2.14 -2.50
C SER A 137 -0.48 -1.55 -2.50
N SER A 138 -1.23 -1.72 -1.40
CA SER A 138 -2.54 -1.09 -1.18
C SER A 138 -2.45 0.20 -0.34
N SER A 139 -1.24 0.69 -0.04
CA SER A 139 -1.00 1.91 0.73
C SER A 139 -0.29 2.95 -0.13
N LYS A 140 -0.93 4.11 -0.34
CA LYS A 140 -0.29 5.24 -1.02
C LYS A 140 0.96 5.71 -0.26
N ILE A 141 0.87 5.75 1.07
CA ILE A 141 1.98 6.13 1.97
C ILE A 141 3.19 5.21 1.73
N TRP A 142 2.97 3.92 1.47
CA TRP A 142 4.06 2.99 1.15
C TRP A 142 4.78 3.37 -0.14
N PHE A 143 4.06 3.81 -1.18
CA PHE A 143 4.68 4.32 -2.40
C PHE A 143 5.42 5.63 -2.16
N ASP A 144 4.80 6.58 -1.45
CA ASP A 144 5.37 7.90 -1.19
C ASP A 144 6.71 7.80 -0.44
N HIS A 145 6.80 6.94 0.59
CA HIS A 145 8.04 6.74 1.34
C HIS A 145 9.13 5.98 0.57
N ARG A 146 8.82 5.32 -0.54
CA ARG A 146 9.81 4.64 -1.40
C ARG A 146 10.42 5.57 -2.43
N ILE A 147 9.77 6.69 -2.76
CA ILE A 147 10.27 7.63 -3.77
C ILE A 147 11.63 8.17 -3.34
N GLY A 148 12.61 8.02 -4.22
CA GLY A 148 13.99 8.47 -3.99
C GLY A 148 14.81 7.54 -3.11
N ARG A 149 14.24 6.50 -2.49
CA ARG A 149 15.00 5.49 -1.73
C ARG A 149 15.39 4.30 -2.61
N ILE A 150 16.61 3.81 -2.46
CA ILE A 150 17.00 2.52 -3.02
C ILE A 150 16.28 1.44 -2.23
N THR A 151 15.39 0.70 -2.88
CA THR A 151 14.67 -0.39 -2.22
C THR A 151 15.35 -1.73 -2.47
N ALA A 152 15.20 -2.69 -1.56
CA ALA A 152 15.81 -4.03 -1.68
C ALA A 152 15.64 -4.67 -3.07
N SER A 153 14.47 -4.54 -3.69
CA SER A 153 14.15 -5.11 -5.01
C SER A 153 14.89 -4.44 -6.18
N VAL A 154 15.43 -3.23 -6.01
CA VAL A 154 16.19 -2.50 -7.05
C VAL A 154 17.68 -2.35 -6.69
N ALA A 155 18.09 -2.72 -5.48
CA ALA A 155 19.46 -2.59 -5.00
C ALA A 155 20.47 -3.32 -5.91
N ASN A 156 20.13 -4.51 -6.42
CA ASN A 156 20.97 -5.23 -7.36
C ASN A 156 21.18 -4.49 -8.70
N GLU A 157 20.13 -3.83 -9.21
CA GLU A 157 20.23 -3.06 -10.43
C GLU A 157 21.11 -1.83 -10.20
N CYS A 158 20.95 -1.14 -9.06
CA CYS A 158 21.77 0.00 -8.67
C CYS A 158 23.25 -0.39 -8.49
N SER A 159 23.54 -1.47 -7.76
CA SER A 159 24.91 -1.91 -7.50
C SER A 159 25.64 -2.29 -8.79
N LYS A 160 24.95 -2.90 -9.77
CA LYS A 160 25.52 -3.23 -11.08
C LYS A 160 25.79 -2.01 -11.98
N LYS A 161 25.26 -0.83 -11.65
CA LYS A 161 25.58 0.43 -12.34
C LYS A 161 26.91 1.03 -11.90
N VAL A 162 27.51 0.49 -10.84
CA VAL A 162 28.76 0.98 -10.25
C VAL A 162 29.83 -0.11 -10.35
N ASN A 163 30.98 0.23 -10.91
CA ASN A 163 32.11 -0.69 -10.99
C ASN A 163 32.98 -0.65 -9.71
N GLU A 164 34.05 -1.45 -9.65
CA GLU A 164 34.95 -1.51 -8.48
C GLU A 164 35.79 -0.23 -8.28
N LYS A 165 35.74 0.73 -9.21
CA LYS A 165 36.41 2.04 -9.12
C LYS A 165 35.44 3.15 -8.76
N ASP A 166 34.23 2.81 -8.31
CA ASP A 166 33.15 3.75 -7.99
C ASP A 166 32.71 4.64 -9.16
N GLU A 167 32.91 4.17 -10.40
CA GLU A 167 32.43 4.82 -11.62
C GLU A 167 31.01 4.34 -11.95
N VAL A 168 30.14 5.28 -12.28
CA VAL A 168 28.73 5.02 -12.60
C VAL A 168 28.55 4.93 -14.10
N SER A 169 27.85 3.90 -14.58
CA SER A 169 27.49 3.78 -16.00
C SER A 169 26.56 4.91 -16.45
N GLU A 170 26.64 5.35 -17.71
CA GLU A 170 25.90 6.51 -18.21
C GLU A 170 24.37 6.31 -18.33
N LYS A 171 23.89 5.06 -18.47
CA LYS A 171 22.48 4.76 -18.76
C LYS A 171 21.69 4.40 -17.50
N ASN A 172 21.11 5.41 -16.85
CA ASN A 172 20.43 5.25 -15.55
C ASN A 172 18.92 5.58 -15.54
N ASN A 173 18.40 6.25 -16.58
CA ASN A 173 17.02 6.76 -16.60
C ASN A 173 15.95 5.71 -16.24
N SER A 174 16.11 4.46 -16.70
CA SER A 174 15.15 3.38 -16.39
C SER A 174 15.14 2.99 -14.91
N VAL A 175 16.31 2.96 -14.26
CA VAL A 175 16.45 2.64 -12.83
C VAL A 175 15.89 3.79 -12.00
N VAL A 176 16.24 5.02 -12.38
CA VAL A 176 15.72 6.24 -11.74
C VAL A 176 14.20 6.29 -11.85
N ALA A 177 13.63 6.05 -13.03
CA ALA A 177 12.17 6.04 -13.20
C ALA A 177 11.46 4.98 -12.33
N LYS A 178 12.10 3.83 -12.06
CA LYS A 178 11.57 2.83 -11.12
C LYS A 178 11.62 3.34 -9.67
N ILE A 179 12.74 3.95 -9.25
CA ILE A 179 12.95 4.45 -7.89
C ILE A 179 11.99 5.60 -7.56
N PHE A 180 11.72 6.49 -8.52
CA PHE A 180 10.83 7.63 -8.33
C PHE A 180 9.38 7.37 -8.79
N ASN A 181 9.08 6.16 -9.25
CA ASN A 181 7.77 5.78 -9.79
C ASN A 181 7.26 6.68 -10.93
N TYR A 182 8.15 7.19 -11.80
CA TYR A 182 7.79 7.99 -12.98
C TYR A 182 7.08 7.17 -14.07
N LYS A 183 7.21 5.84 -14.00
CA LYS A 183 6.53 4.91 -14.89
C LYS A 183 5.76 3.91 -14.06
N SER A 184 4.43 4.07 -14.01
CA SER A 184 3.56 3.07 -13.42
C SER A 184 3.50 1.85 -14.34
N ALA A 185 3.79 0.66 -13.79
CA ALA A 185 3.49 -0.57 -14.51
C ALA A 185 1.96 -0.67 -14.67
N PRO A 186 1.45 -0.98 -15.87
CA PRO A 186 0.01 -1.07 -16.05
C PRO A 186 -0.60 -2.14 -15.14
N ALA A 187 -1.77 -1.85 -14.57
CA ALA A 187 -2.44 -2.77 -13.64
C ALA A 187 -2.75 -4.16 -14.23
N TYR A 188 -2.76 -4.28 -15.56
CA TYR A 188 -3.02 -5.52 -16.29
C TYR A 188 -1.80 -6.44 -16.47
N VAL A 189 -0.62 -6.09 -15.96
CA VAL A 189 0.57 -6.95 -16.04
C VAL A 189 0.28 -8.27 -15.31
N LYS A 190 0.13 -9.35 -16.09
CA LYS A 190 -0.29 -10.68 -15.61
C LYS A 190 0.55 -11.19 -14.44
N SER A 191 1.87 -10.99 -14.50
CA SER A 191 2.79 -11.44 -13.45
C SER A 191 2.61 -10.71 -12.11
N LEU A 192 2.32 -9.40 -12.13
CA LEU A 192 2.05 -8.63 -10.92
C LEU A 192 0.71 -9.02 -10.29
N LYS A 193 -0.33 -9.18 -11.11
CA LYS A 193 -1.64 -9.65 -10.66
C LYS A 193 -1.54 -11.04 -10.05
N TRP A 194 -0.88 -11.97 -10.75
CA TRP A 194 -0.64 -13.33 -10.26
C TRP A 194 0.13 -13.34 -8.94
N GLY A 195 1.23 -12.58 -8.84
CA GLY A 195 2.01 -12.47 -7.61
C GLY A 195 1.14 -12.06 -6.42
N ARG A 196 0.38 -10.97 -6.55
CA ARG A 196 -0.50 -10.45 -5.49
C ARG A 196 -1.59 -11.44 -5.08
N GLU A 197 -2.23 -12.10 -6.04
CA GLU A 197 -3.31 -13.07 -5.76
C GLU A 197 -2.78 -14.34 -5.08
N ARG A 198 -1.51 -14.70 -5.31
CA ARG A 198 -0.92 -15.96 -4.84
C ARG A 198 -0.05 -15.81 -3.59
N GLU A 199 0.31 -14.59 -3.20
CA GLU A 199 1.14 -14.30 -2.02
C GLU A 199 0.54 -14.84 -0.73
N LEU A 200 -0.69 -14.42 -0.36
CA LEU A 200 -1.32 -14.87 0.87
C LEU A 200 -1.54 -16.40 0.92
N PRO A 201 -2.00 -17.08 -0.14
CA PRO A 201 -2.02 -18.54 -0.19
C PRO A 201 -0.64 -19.19 0.05
N ALA A 202 0.44 -18.61 -0.50
CA ALA A 202 1.79 -19.12 -0.32
C ALA A 202 2.30 -18.92 1.12
N ILE A 203 1.98 -17.78 1.77
CA ILE A 203 2.27 -17.54 3.20
C ILE A 203 1.62 -18.63 4.05
N LYS A 204 0.33 -18.92 3.84
CA LYS A 204 -0.40 -19.93 4.61
C LYS A 204 0.19 -21.33 4.45
N GLU A 205 0.63 -21.69 3.25
CA GLU A 205 1.29 -22.97 3.01
C GLU A 205 2.67 -23.02 3.68
N TYR A 206 3.44 -21.93 3.64
CA TYR A 206 4.70 -21.80 4.38
C TYR A 206 4.48 -21.97 5.90
N GLU A 207 3.51 -21.25 6.48
CA GLU A 207 3.16 -21.35 7.91
C GLU A 207 2.84 -22.80 8.31
N LYS A 208 2.03 -23.49 7.49
CA LYS A 208 1.71 -24.90 7.70
C LYS A 208 2.94 -25.80 7.66
N ASN A 209 3.87 -25.55 6.74
CA ASN A 209 5.13 -26.30 6.61
C ASN A 209 6.11 -26.02 7.77
N ALA A 210 6.07 -24.82 8.35
CA ALA A 210 6.93 -24.41 9.46
C ALA A 210 6.36 -24.77 10.84
N LYS A 211 5.03 -24.92 10.95
CA LYS A 211 4.34 -25.26 12.20
C LYS A 211 4.87 -26.59 12.78
N GLY A 212 5.20 -26.57 14.08
CA GLY A 212 5.75 -27.73 14.79
C GLY A 212 7.26 -27.96 14.59
N LYS A 213 7.92 -27.22 13.68
CA LYS A 213 9.39 -27.22 13.53
C LYS A 213 10.07 -26.13 14.36
N HIS A 214 9.29 -25.13 14.79
CA HIS A 214 9.75 -23.96 15.52
C HIS A 214 8.95 -23.77 16.81
N LYS A 215 9.61 -23.26 17.85
CA LYS A 215 9.01 -22.91 19.14
C LYS A 215 8.42 -21.51 19.09
N ASP A 216 7.17 -21.35 19.55
CA ASP A 216 6.45 -20.06 19.60
C ASP A 216 6.48 -19.30 18.25
N PHE A 217 6.28 -20.06 17.17
CA PHE A 217 6.36 -19.59 15.79
C PHE A 217 5.16 -18.72 15.38
N ASN A 218 5.46 -17.61 14.73
CA ASN A 218 4.49 -16.70 14.15
C ASN A 218 5.03 -16.04 12.87
N VAL A 219 4.13 -15.74 11.93
CA VAL A 219 4.41 -14.92 10.74
C VAL A 219 3.57 -13.65 10.83
N GLN A 220 4.20 -12.48 10.69
CA GLN A 220 3.54 -11.19 10.80
C GLN A 220 3.70 -10.38 9.51
N SER A 221 2.59 -9.79 9.05
CA SER A 221 2.64 -8.78 8.00
C SER A 221 3.48 -7.59 8.45
N THR A 222 4.19 -6.98 7.51
CA THR A 222 5.06 -5.83 7.78
C THR A 222 4.93 -4.76 6.70
N GLY A 223 5.37 -3.54 7.02
CA GLY A 223 5.51 -2.44 6.07
C GLY A 223 6.95 -2.19 5.62
N LEU A 224 7.20 -0.97 5.18
CA LEU A 224 8.49 -0.47 4.74
C LEU A 224 9.41 -0.19 5.93
N HIS A 225 10.53 -0.89 5.99
CA HIS A 225 11.63 -0.64 6.92
C HIS A 225 12.63 0.32 6.26
N ILE A 226 12.76 1.52 6.79
CA ILE A 226 13.82 2.45 6.42
C ILE A 226 15.07 2.04 7.21
N CYS A 227 16.20 1.89 6.53
CA CYS A 227 17.45 1.57 7.22
C CYS A 227 17.90 2.79 8.01
N LYS A 228 18.09 2.63 9.31
CA LYS A 228 18.46 3.73 10.21
C LYS A 228 19.86 4.26 9.92
N GLU A 229 20.81 3.35 9.70
CA GLU A 229 22.20 3.67 9.39
C GLU A 229 22.35 4.26 7.99
N ASN A 230 21.40 4.00 7.09
CA ASN A 230 21.38 4.46 5.72
C ASN A 230 19.94 4.82 5.28
N PRO A 231 19.38 5.97 5.66
CA PRO A 231 17.96 6.32 5.39
C PRO A 231 17.56 6.43 3.93
N TRP A 232 18.55 6.53 3.03
CA TRP A 232 18.39 6.44 1.58
C TRP A 232 18.12 5.00 1.09
N LEU A 233 18.25 3.99 1.95
CA LEU A 233 17.97 2.58 1.72
C LEU A 233 16.71 2.15 2.48
N ALA A 234 15.87 1.32 1.86
CA ALA A 234 14.70 0.75 2.52
C ALA A 234 14.36 -0.66 2.01
N ALA A 235 13.60 -1.41 2.78
CA ALA A 235 13.14 -2.73 2.38
C ALA A 235 11.71 -3.01 2.87
N THR A 236 10.98 -3.81 2.11
CA THR A 236 9.70 -4.38 2.53
C THR A 236 9.84 -5.89 2.34
N PRO A 237 10.01 -6.67 3.42
CA PRO A 237 9.78 -8.11 3.37
C PRO A 237 8.30 -8.42 3.14
N ASP A 238 7.97 -9.57 2.57
CA ASP A 238 6.57 -9.98 2.45
C ASP A 238 5.96 -10.23 3.83
N SER A 239 6.74 -10.78 4.76
CA SER A 239 6.40 -10.91 6.18
C SER A 239 7.66 -11.03 7.05
N LEU A 240 7.48 -10.90 8.36
CA LEU A 240 8.48 -11.23 9.37
C LEU A 240 8.15 -12.58 10.00
N ILE A 241 9.18 -13.37 10.27
CA ILE A 241 9.13 -14.64 10.99
C ILE A 241 9.62 -14.38 12.40
N ILE A 242 8.86 -14.83 13.40
CA ILE A 242 9.21 -14.70 14.80
C ILE A 242 9.12 -16.09 15.42
N CYS A 243 10.20 -16.55 16.04
CA CYS A 243 10.18 -17.76 16.88
C CYS A 243 11.30 -17.73 17.92
N ASP A 244 11.07 -18.39 19.06
CA ASP A 244 12.04 -18.44 20.17
C ASP A 244 13.37 -19.09 19.78
N CYS A 245 13.32 -20.07 18.87
CA CYS A 245 14.50 -20.84 18.49
C CYS A 245 15.41 -20.14 17.47
N CYS A 246 14.86 -19.27 16.62
CA CYS A 246 15.64 -18.62 15.55
C CYS A 246 15.67 -17.10 15.67
N GLY A 247 14.82 -16.50 16.50
CA GLY A 247 14.65 -15.06 16.62
C GLY A 247 13.78 -14.49 15.49
N LEU A 248 14.08 -13.24 15.12
CA LEU A 248 13.44 -12.51 14.04
C LEU A 248 14.13 -12.82 12.70
N GLY A 249 13.34 -13.12 11.67
CA GLY A 249 13.80 -13.33 10.30
C GLY A 249 12.85 -12.73 9.26
N CYS A 250 13.32 -12.58 8.03
CA CYS A 250 12.50 -12.15 6.90
C CYS A 250 11.83 -13.34 6.20
N LEU A 251 10.65 -13.14 5.65
CA LEU A 251 10.01 -14.05 4.70
C LEU A 251 9.89 -13.34 3.35
N GLU A 252 10.42 -13.97 2.30
CA GLU A 252 10.31 -13.49 0.92
C GLU A 252 9.73 -14.61 0.04
N ILE A 253 8.62 -14.34 -0.63
CA ILE A 253 7.84 -15.30 -1.39
C ILE A 253 7.79 -14.88 -2.86
N LYS A 254 8.13 -15.83 -3.74
CA LYS A 254 7.98 -15.68 -5.18
C LYS A 254 6.93 -16.66 -5.73
N ASN A 255 5.97 -16.09 -6.44
CA ASN A 255 4.96 -16.83 -7.20
C ASN A 255 5.20 -16.58 -8.71
N PRO A 256 6.07 -17.35 -9.39
CA PRO A 256 6.43 -17.07 -10.78
C PRO A 256 5.28 -17.41 -11.74
N GLU A 257 4.73 -16.41 -12.44
CA GLU A 257 3.66 -16.63 -13.42
C GLU A 257 4.10 -17.51 -14.59
N LYS A 258 5.33 -17.33 -15.08
CA LYS A 258 5.93 -18.12 -16.15
C LYS A 258 5.99 -19.62 -15.83
N TYR A 259 6.35 -19.95 -14.59
CA TYR A 259 6.58 -21.31 -14.11
C TYR A 259 5.42 -21.82 -13.24
N LYS A 260 4.24 -21.21 -13.36
CA LYS A 260 3.14 -21.46 -12.42
C LYS A 260 2.70 -22.92 -12.40
N ASN A 261 2.75 -23.63 -13.52
CA ASN A 261 2.32 -25.03 -13.60
C ASN A 261 3.47 -26.02 -13.48
N ASP A 262 4.71 -25.54 -13.39
CA ASP A 262 5.88 -26.39 -13.34
C ASP A 262 6.13 -26.83 -11.89
N THR A 263 6.70 -28.01 -11.72
CA THR A 263 7.28 -28.39 -10.42
C THR A 263 8.49 -27.51 -10.12
N ILE A 264 8.87 -27.43 -8.85
CA ILE A 264 10.08 -26.71 -8.43
C ILE A 264 11.31 -27.27 -9.14
N GLN A 265 11.42 -28.59 -9.26
CA GLN A 265 12.53 -29.21 -9.99
C GLN A 265 12.55 -28.80 -11.46
N GLN A 266 11.42 -28.85 -12.16
CA GLN A 266 11.32 -28.43 -13.56
C GLN A 266 11.74 -26.97 -13.74
N MET A 267 11.23 -26.09 -12.87
CA MET A 267 11.60 -24.69 -12.85
C MET A 267 13.10 -24.52 -12.61
N ALA A 268 13.68 -25.20 -11.60
CA ALA A 268 15.09 -25.09 -11.24
C ALA A 268 16.05 -25.56 -12.35
N THR A 269 15.59 -26.44 -13.24
CA THR A 269 16.35 -26.90 -14.41
C THR A 269 16.20 -26.02 -15.65
N SER A 270 15.39 -24.95 -15.60
CA SER A 270 15.20 -24.03 -16.73
C SER A 270 16.36 -23.04 -16.87
N ASP A 271 16.81 -22.76 -18.09
CA ASP A 271 17.92 -21.82 -18.39
C ASP A 271 17.72 -20.39 -17.85
N GLN A 272 16.47 -19.98 -17.62
CA GLN A 272 16.10 -18.65 -17.11
C GLN A 272 15.63 -18.69 -15.66
N SER A 273 15.87 -19.80 -14.96
CA SER A 273 15.56 -19.95 -13.55
C SER A 273 16.44 -19.04 -12.70
N TYR A 274 15.90 -18.59 -11.58
CA TYR A 274 16.66 -17.97 -10.50
C TYR A 274 17.04 -18.98 -9.40
N LEU A 275 16.68 -20.25 -9.58
CA LEU A 275 17.12 -21.38 -8.77
C LEU A 275 18.16 -22.18 -9.56
N ASN A 276 19.23 -22.59 -8.88
CA ASN A 276 20.22 -23.54 -9.36
C ASN A 276 19.80 -24.96 -8.95
N TYR A 277 19.97 -25.90 -9.87
CA TYR A 277 19.92 -27.33 -9.61
C TYR A 277 21.32 -27.91 -9.72
N SER A 278 21.92 -28.34 -8.60
CA SER A 278 23.28 -28.86 -8.58
C SER A 278 23.35 -30.36 -8.90
N ASP A 279 24.54 -30.86 -9.24
CA ASP A 279 24.78 -32.27 -9.61
C ASP A 279 24.35 -33.27 -8.52
N ASN A 280 24.42 -32.85 -7.25
CA ASN A 280 23.93 -33.63 -6.11
C ASN A 280 22.40 -33.52 -5.88
N LYS A 281 21.65 -33.01 -6.87
CA LYS A 281 20.20 -32.83 -6.86
C LYS A 281 19.68 -31.88 -5.78
N GLN A 282 20.48 -30.88 -5.39
CA GLN A 282 20.04 -29.84 -4.47
C GLN A 282 19.58 -28.59 -5.23
N ILE A 283 18.53 -27.96 -4.71
CA ILE A 283 17.98 -26.71 -5.26
C ILE A 283 18.36 -25.57 -4.34
N SER A 284 18.85 -24.48 -4.91
CA SER A 284 19.22 -23.26 -4.16
C SER A 284 18.98 -22.01 -4.98
N LEU A 285 18.70 -20.88 -4.34
CA LEU A 285 18.67 -19.58 -4.99
C LEU A 285 20.05 -19.24 -5.55
N ASP A 286 20.09 -18.81 -6.82
CA ASP A 286 21.32 -18.32 -7.41
C ASP A 286 21.79 -17.04 -6.72
N LYS A 287 22.98 -17.08 -6.12
CA LYS A 287 23.59 -15.93 -5.44
C LYS A 287 23.88 -14.75 -6.38
N LYS A 288 23.96 -14.99 -7.70
CA LYS A 288 24.13 -13.92 -8.70
C LYS A 288 22.81 -13.28 -9.11
N HIS A 289 21.68 -13.89 -8.77
CA HIS A 289 20.37 -13.40 -9.10
C HIS A 289 19.95 -12.25 -8.16
N GLN A 290 19.17 -11.30 -8.69
CA GLN A 290 18.74 -10.11 -7.95
C GLN A 290 17.97 -10.40 -6.65
N TYR A 291 17.31 -11.57 -6.57
CA TYR A 291 16.58 -11.97 -5.37
C TYR A 291 17.50 -12.30 -4.19
N TYR A 292 18.72 -12.78 -4.44
CA TYR A 292 19.69 -12.96 -3.36
C TYR A 292 20.07 -11.60 -2.76
N THR A 293 20.37 -10.61 -3.61
CA THR A 293 20.59 -9.24 -3.17
C THR A 293 19.39 -8.66 -2.43
N GLN A 294 18.17 -8.92 -2.93
CA GLN A 294 16.94 -8.44 -2.29
C GLN A 294 16.82 -8.94 -0.85
N VAL A 295 16.98 -10.25 -0.61
CA VAL A 295 16.86 -10.81 0.75
C VAL A 295 17.98 -10.35 1.68
N GLN A 296 19.19 -10.15 1.16
CA GLN A 296 20.33 -9.62 1.92
C GLN A 296 20.07 -8.17 2.39
N ILE A 297 19.55 -7.33 1.50
CA ILE A 297 19.17 -5.94 1.85
C ILE A 297 17.95 -5.90 2.78
N GLN A 298 16.99 -6.81 2.63
CA GLN A 298 15.89 -6.95 3.59
C GLN A 298 16.41 -7.31 4.99
N MET A 299 17.35 -8.25 5.10
CA MET A 299 17.96 -8.61 6.38
C MET A 299 18.72 -7.44 7.01
N TYR A 300 19.48 -6.69 6.21
CA TYR A 300 20.17 -5.48 6.66
C TYR A 300 19.20 -4.43 7.21
N ALA A 301 18.18 -4.06 6.43
CA ALA A 301 17.23 -3.01 6.81
C ALA A 301 16.33 -3.38 8.02
N THR A 302 16.16 -4.68 8.29
CA THR A 302 15.35 -5.19 9.42
C THR A 302 16.19 -5.64 10.61
N ASN A 303 17.52 -5.56 10.50
CA ASN A 303 18.46 -6.12 11.47
C ASN A 303 18.17 -7.59 11.83
N THR A 304 17.89 -8.41 10.82
CA THR A 304 17.64 -9.85 10.98
C THR A 304 18.81 -10.70 10.52
N LYS A 305 18.92 -11.92 11.05
CA LYS A 305 20.06 -12.82 10.80
C LYS A 305 19.82 -13.82 9.68
N TYR A 306 18.57 -13.99 9.27
CA TYR A 306 18.19 -14.92 8.21
C TYR A 306 16.93 -14.45 7.49
N ALA A 307 16.76 -14.96 6.28
CA ALA A 307 15.53 -14.88 5.51
C ALA A 307 15.14 -16.29 5.03
N ASP A 308 13.87 -16.66 5.14
CA ASP A 308 13.36 -17.81 4.42
C ASP A 308 12.86 -17.34 3.04
N PHE A 309 13.55 -17.80 1.99
CA PHE A 309 13.17 -17.56 0.60
C PHE A 309 12.29 -18.70 0.11
N VAL A 310 11.09 -18.37 -0.33
CA VAL A 310 10.05 -19.32 -0.70
C VAL A 310 9.68 -19.13 -2.16
N VAL A 311 9.58 -20.24 -2.89
CA VAL A 311 8.99 -20.25 -4.24
C VAL A 311 7.78 -21.17 -4.21
N LYS A 312 6.64 -20.66 -4.70
CA LYS A 312 5.39 -21.43 -4.76
C LYS A 312 4.85 -21.46 -6.19
N THR A 313 4.55 -22.67 -6.68
CA THR A 313 3.84 -22.92 -7.93
C THR A 313 2.46 -23.53 -7.64
N VAL A 314 1.65 -23.74 -8.68
CA VAL A 314 0.36 -24.45 -8.62
C VAL A 314 0.44 -25.89 -9.12
N ALA A 315 1.64 -26.45 -9.30
CA ALA A 315 1.81 -27.88 -9.55
C ALA A 315 1.16 -28.72 -8.43
N ALA A 316 0.72 -29.93 -8.77
CA ALA A 316 0.03 -30.82 -7.84
C ALA A 316 0.97 -31.33 -6.73
N ASP A 317 2.21 -31.63 -7.10
CA ASP A 317 3.32 -32.11 -6.29
C ASP A 317 4.56 -31.23 -6.54
N ASP A 318 5.57 -31.37 -5.66
CA ASP A 318 6.83 -30.60 -5.74
C ASP A 318 6.60 -29.11 -6.09
N ASN A 319 5.74 -28.45 -5.31
CA ASN A 319 5.17 -27.15 -5.68
C ASN A 319 5.54 -26.03 -4.71
N ILE A 320 6.43 -26.32 -3.75
CA ILE A 320 6.95 -25.35 -2.78
C ILE A 320 8.43 -25.63 -2.53
N PHE A 321 9.23 -24.57 -2.67
CA PHE A 321 10.63 -24.53 -2.30
C PHE A 321 10.79 -23.59 -1.12
N ILE A 322 11.56 -23.98 -0.11
CA ILE A 322 11.89 -23.13 1.03
C ILE A 322 13.39 -23.27 1.28
N GLN A 323 14.10 -22.15 1.22
CA GLN A 323 15.51 -22.07 1.59
C GLN A 323 15.72 -21.00 2.65
N ARG A 324 16.31 -21.40 3.78
CA ARG A 324 16.86 -20.44 4.73
C ARG A 324 18.18 -19.89 4.21
N ILE A 325 18.24 -18.58 4.07
CA ILE A 325 19.42 -17.82 3.66
C ILE A 325 19.93 -17.07 4.87
N ALA A 326 21.21 -17.26 5.21
CA ALA A 326 21.87 -16.51 6.26
C ALA A 326 22.29 -15.13 5.76
N TYR A 327 22.36 -14.15 6.66
CA TYR A 327 22.95 -12.85 6.38
C TYR A 327 24.42 -13.01 5.99
N ASP A 328 24.78 -12.42 4.86
CA ASP A 328 26.12 -12.43 4.28
C ASP A 328 26.66 -11.01 4.34
N GLU A 329 27.34 -10.68 5.44
CA GLU A 329 27.78 -9.33 5.75
C GLU A 329 28.72 -8.77 4.67
N ILE A 330 29.70 -9.56 4.22
CA ILE A 330 30.68 -9.14 3.21
C ILE A 330 29.97 -8.81 1.89
N PHE A 331 29.08 -9.70 1.43
CA PHE A 331 28.31 -9.46 0.22
C PHE A 331 27.42 -8.21 0.36
N THR A 332 26.71 -8.10 1.48
CA THR A 332 25.73 -7.03 1.72
C THR A 332 26.41 -5.67 1.78
N MET A 333 27.52 -5.55 2.51
CA MET A 333 28.24 -4.29 2.64
C MET A 333 28.86 -3.84 1.31
N ASN A 334 29.31 -4.77 0.46
CA ASN A 334 29.74 -4.43 -0.90
C ASN A 334 28.59 -3.88 -1.77
N VAL A 335 27.41 -4.49 -1.68
CA VAL A 335 26.21 -3.98 -2.37
C VAL A 335 25.82 -2.59 -1.85
N ILE A 336 25.83 -2.40 -0.53
CA ILE A 336 25.50 -1.12 0.11
C ILE A 336 26.47 -0.02 -0.32
N HIS A 337 27.78 -0.30 -0.34
CA HIS A 337 28.80 0.65 -0.82
C HIS A 337 28.49 1.13 -2.24
N LYS A 338 28.26 0.19 -3.17
CA LYS A 338 27.91 0.53 -4.56
C LYS A 338 26.57 1.27 -4.68
N CYS A 339 25.58 0.89 -3.86
CA CYS A 339 24.30 1.60 -3.81
C CYS A 339 24.47 3.04 -3.28
N LYS A 340 25.35 3.26 -2.29
CA LYS A 340 25.69 4.60 -1.77
C LYS A 340 26.27 5.48 -2.88
N VAL A 341 27.24 4.96 -3.64
CA VAL A 341 27.82 5.67 -4.79
C VAL A 341 26.76 6.00 -5.84
N PHE A 342 25.88 5.04 -6.17
CA PHE A 342 24.77 5.28 -7.10
C PHE A 342 23.80 6.34 -6.56
N PHE A 343 23.47 6.29 -5.27
CA PHE A 343 22.58 7.25 -4.63
C PHE A 343 23.15 8.67 -4.73
N THR A 344 24.39 8.89 -4.30
CA THR A 344 25.02 10.21 -4.28
C THR A 344 25.22 10.78 -5.68
N LYS A 345 25.65 9.97 -6.65
CA LYS A 345 25.98 10.44 -8.00
C LYS A 345 24.77 10.53 -8.94
N VAL A 346 23.70 9.78 -8.70
CA VAL A 346 22.55 9.69 -9.62
C VAL A 346 21.24 10.10 -8.98
N ILE A 347 20.87 9.50 -7.85
CA ILE A 347 19.56 9.71 -7.24
C ILE A 347 19.46 11.13 -6.67
N VAL A 348 20.50 11.60 -5.97
CA VAL A 348 20.59 12.98 -5.50
C VAL A 348 20.51 13.98 -6.66
N GLN A 349 21.18 13.71 -7.78
CA GLN A 349 21.09 14.56 -8.96
C GLN A 349 19.66 14.64 -9.52
N GLU A 350 18.93 13.53 -9.53
CA GLU A 350 17.52 13.54 -9.95
C GLU A 350 16.62 14.32 -8.97
N LEU A 351 16.84 14.17 -7.65
CA LEU A 351 16.09 14.92 -6.63
C LEU A 351 16.28 16.44 -6.79
N LEU A 352 17.47 16.86 -7.20
CA LEU A 352 17.81 18.27 -7.35
C LEU A 352 17.38 18.87 -8.69
N THR A 353 17.37 18.08 -9.75
CA THR A 353 17.26 18.59 -11.13
C THR A 353 16.00 18.13 -11.85
N HIS A 354 15.37 17.04 -11.42
CA HIS A 354 14.20 16.42 -12.05
C HIS A 354 14.37 16.12 -13.56
N LYS A 355 15.61 15.98 -14.04
CA LYS A 355 15.91 15.82 -15.47
C LYS A 355 15.26 14.56 -16.04
N VAL A 356 15.27 13.45 -15.29
CA VAL A 356 14.67 12.20 -15.72
C VAL A 356 13.14 12.31 -15.69
N LYS A 357 12.56 12.95 -14.66
CA LYS A 357 11.12 13.25 -14.62
C LYS A 357 10.65 13.96 -15.89
N LEU A 358 11.29 15.08 -16.22
CA LEU A 358 10.98 15.90 -17.39
C LEU A 358 11.14 15.11 -18.71
N TYR A 359 12.11 14.21 -18.77
CA TYR A 359 12.28 13.32 -19.92
C TYR A 359 11.08 12.36 -20.09
N TYR A 360 10.61 11.72 -19.02
CA TYR A 360 9.48 10.80 -19.08
C TYR A 360 8.13 11.51 -19.32
N GLU A 361 7.92 12.69 -18.75
CA GLU A 361 6.74 13.52 -19.02
C GLU A 361 6.65 13.90 -20.51
N LYS A 362 7.77 14.26 -21.13
CA LYS A 362 7.81 14.54 -22.58
C LYS A 362 7.46 13.32 -23.43
N LEU A 363 7.90 12.12 -23.05
CA LEU A 363 7.56 10.89 -23.77
C LEU A 363 6.05 10.61 -23.72
N GLN A 364 5.43 10.76 -22.55
CA GLN A 364 3.99 10.53 -22.37
C GLN A 364 3.15 11.52 -23.17
N ASN A 365 3.54 12.80 -23.18
CA ASN A 365 2.86 13.84 -23.96
C ASN A 365 2.98 13.59 -25.47
N ASN A 366 4.11 13.05 -25.94
CA ASN A 366 4.29 12.70 -27.35
C ASN A 366 3.48 11.47 -27.77
N GLU A 367 3.35 10.45 -26.92
CA GLU A 367 2.49 9.29 -27.16
C GLU A 367 1.02 9.72 -27.27
N GLN A 368 0.53 10.57 -26.36
CA GLN A 368 -0.84 11.09 -26.38
C GLN A 368 -1.13 11.97 -27.61
N ASN A 369 -0.17 12.79 -28.05
CA ASN A 369 -0.31 13.57 -29.27
C ASN A 369 -0.28 12.70 -30.54
N SER A 370 0.48 11.60 -30.55
CA SER A 370 0.46 10.66 -31.68
C SER A 370 -0.85 9.92 -31.81
N ASP A 371 -1.50 9.54 -30.70
CA ASP A 371 -2.81 8.89 -30.72
C ASP A 371 -3.93 9.82 -31.22
N GLN A 372 -3.83 11.13 -30.99
CA GLN A 372 -4.79 12.12 -31.53
C GLN A 372 -4.63 12.37 -33.04
N VAL A 373 -3.43 12.20 -33.59
CA VAL A 373 -3.21 12.34 -35.05
C VAL A 373 -3.75 11.12 -35.81
N PHE A 374 -3.76 9.93 -35.20
CA PHE A 374 -4.35 8.72 -35.80
C PHE A 374 -5.90 8.71 -35.78
N THR A 375 -6.55 9.50 -34.93
CA THR A 375 -8.03 9.63 -34.96
C THR A 375 -8.55 10.64 -35.97
N ASN A 376 -7.70 11.58 -36.42
CA ASN A 376 -8.10 12.64 -37.34
C ASN A 376 -7.86 12.33 -38.83
N SER A 377 -7.35 11.14 -39.17
CA SER A 377 -7.05 10.74 -40.56
C SER A 377 -8.05 9.76 -41.19
N ASN A 378 -9.18 9.46 -40.53
CA ASN A 378 -10.19 8.49 -41.00
C ASN A 378 -11.61 9.06 -41.19
N LEU A 379 -11.75 10.35 -41.51
CA LEU A 379 -13.03 10.93 -41.93
C LEU A 379 -12.84 11.81 -43.17
N GLU A 380 -12.64 11.18 -44.33
CA GLU A 380 -12.93 11.81 -45.63
C GLU A 380 -13.26 10.71 -46.67
N ILE A 381 -14.52 10.27 -46.71
CA ILE A 381 -15.15 9.75 -47.93
C ILE A 381 -16.58 10.32 -48.01
N ASN A 382 -16.70 11.34 -48.85
CA ASN A 382 -17.80 11.68 -49.77
C ASN A 382 -19.25 11.34 -49.37
N GLU A 383 -20.04 12.39 -49.15
CA GLU A 383 -21.40 12.44 -49.72
C GLU A 383 -21.76 13.88 -50.12
N VAL A 384 -22.25 14.01 -51.35
CA VAL A 384 -22.63 15.23 -52.05
C VAL A 384 -24.11 15.50 -51.82
N VAL A 385 -24.50 16.67 -51.31
CA VAL A 385 -25.72 17.40 -51.73
C VAL A 385 -25.56 18.91 -51.47
N GLN A 386 -25.95 19.72 -52.47
CA GLN A 386 -26.18 21.17 -52.45
C GLN A 386 -27.29 21.51 -51.40
N GLU A 387 -27.55 22.71 -50.86
CA GLU A 387 -27.56 24.06 -51.41
C GLU A 387 -28.04 25.03 -50.27
N VAL A 388 -27.87 26.34 -50.47
CA VAL A 388 -28.55 27.53 -49.88
C VAL A 388 -28.52 27.89 -48.36
N ASP A 389 -27.76 28.97 -48.11
CA ASP A 389 -28.20 30.31 -47.65
C ASP A 389 -28.53 30.67 -46.19
N THR A 390 -28.07 31.89 -45.87
CA THR A 390 -28.47 32.85 -44.82
C THR A 390 -28.21 32.56 -43.33
N GLY A 391 -27.36 33.41 -42.73
CA GLY A 391 -27.90 34.40 -41.80
C GLY A 391 -27.61 34.25 -40.30
N SER A 392 -26.85 35.22 -39.80
CA SER A 392 -27.03 35.94 -38.53
C SER A 392 -26.21 35.53 -37.30
N ALA A 393 -25.48 36.54 -36.84
CA ALA A 393 -24.76 36.66 -35.59
C ALA A 393 -25.67 36.75 -34.37
N THR A 394 -25.14 36.45 -33.17
CA THR A 394 -25.26 37.22 -31.91
C THR A 394 -24.22 36.64 -30.90
N THR A 395 -23.08 37.29 -30.64
CA THR A 395 -22.74 38.11 -29.44
C THR A 395 -23.09 37.46 -28.08
N CYS A 396 -22.08 36.98 -27.35
CA CYS A 396 -21.43 37.59 -26.16
C CYS A 396 -22.16 37.33 -24.82
N MET A 397 -21.45 36.79 -23.82
CA MET A 397 -20.92 37.55 -22.66
C MET A 397 -20.32 36.60 -21.63
N ASN A 398 -19.15 36.98 -21.14
CA ASN A 398 -18.50 36.46 -19.94
C ASN A 398 -19.19 37.07 -18.72
N GLU A 399 -19.32 36.30 -17.64
CA GLU A 399 -19.28 36.86 -16.29
C GLU A 399 -18.36 35.99 -15.42
N ASP A 400 -17.37 36.67 -14.84
CA ASP A 400 -16.47 36.20 -13.82
C ASP A 400 -17.23 35.86 -12.54
N ASN A 401 -16.84 34.78 -11.86
CA ASN A 401 -16.82 34.83 -10.40
C ASN A 401 -15.69 33.98 -9.82
N THR A 402 -14.96 34.61 -8.92
CA THR A 402 -13.78 34.09 -8.23
C THR A 402 -14.21 33.28 -7.03
N ASP A 403 -13.64 32.09 -6.85
CA ASP A 403 -13.41 31.56 -5.51
C ASP A 403 -12.32 30.47 -5.53
N ILE A 404 -11.35 30.64 -4.62
CA ILE A 404 -10.19 29.80 -4.44
C ILE A 404 -10.63 28.54 -3.68
N HIS A 405 -10.65 27.40 -4.36
CA HIS A 405 -10.78 26.10 -3.70
C HIS A 405 -9.70 25.13 -4.21
N VAL A 406 -8.86 24.70 -3.29
CA VAL A 406 -7.81 23.70 -3.48
C VAL A 406 -8.49 22.35 -3.77
N PRO A 407 -8.29 21.70 -4.93
CA PRO A 407 -8.94 20.42 -5.19
C PRO A 407 -8.10 19.28 -4.61
N SER A 408 -8.68 18.56 -3.63
CA SER A 408 -8.30 17.19 -3.33
C SER A 408 -8.70 16.29 -4.52
N SER A 409 -7.74 15.87 -5.33
CA SER A 409 -8.03 14.96 -6.46
C SER A 409 -7.84 13.49 -6.04
N ASN A 410 -8.94 12.87 -5.60
CA ASN A 410 -9.12 11.44 -5.81
C ASN A 410 -9.40 11.21 -7.31
N PRO A 411 -8.92 10.13 -7.95
CA PRO A 411 -9.12 9.94 -9.38
C PRO A 411 -10.62 9.71 -9.69
N ALA A 412 -11.19 10.63 -10.47
CA ALA A 412 -12.55 10.59 -11.01
C ALA A 412 -12.86 9.24 -11.66
N VAL A 413 -13.93 8.57 -11.23
CA VAL A 413 -14.40 7.32 -11.86
C VAL A 413 -15.21 7.70 -13.09
N VAL A 414 -14.80 7.27 -14.30
CA VAL A 414 -15.43 7.71 -15.56
C VAL A 414 -16.30 6.61 -16.17
N CYS A 415 -17.52 6.96 -16.60
CA CYS A 415 -18.42 6.01 -17.27
C CYS A 415 -17.91 5.64 -18.67
N PRO A 416 -17.71 4.35 -19.01
CA PRO A 416 -17.19 3.93 -20.31
C PRO A 416 -18.12 4.18 -21.51
N ILE A 417 -19.37 4.61 -21.28
CA ILE A 417 -20.36 4.83 -22.35
C ILE A 417 -20.46 6.29 -22.75
N CYS A 418 -20.50 7.21 -21.78
CA CYS A 418 -20.63 8.64 -22.04
C CYS A 418 -19.35 9.44 -21.76
N SER A 419 -18.32 8.78 -21.20
CA SER A 419 -17.05 9.40 -20.80
C SER A 419 -17.18 10.57 -19.82
N CYS A 420 -18.34 10.71 -19.15
CA CYS A 420 -18.55 11.65 -18.06
C CYS A 420 -18.17 11.02 -16.71
N GLU A 421 -17.72 11.85 -15.78
CA GLU A 421 -17.41 11.47 -14.41
C GLU A 421 -18.66 10.99 -13.66
N CYS A 422 -18.57 9.80 -13.07
CA CYS A 422 -19.50 9.34 -12.04
C CYS A 422 -19.06 9.96 -10.72
N LYS A 423 -19.94 10.74 -10.10
CA LYS A 423 -19.68 11.30 -8.76
C LYS A 423 -19.91 10.19 -7.72
N ASP A 424 -18.95 10.04 -6.81
CA ASP A 424 -18.87 9.17 -5.61
C ASP A 424 -18.23 7.76 -5.67
N GLU A 425 -17.53 7.48 -4.56
CA GLU A 425 -16.52 6.44 -4.30
C GLU A 425 -17.02 4.97 -4.28
N PRO A 426 -16.12 3.98 -4.50
CA PRO A 426 -16.45 2.58 -4.75
C PRO A 426 -17.03 1.77 -3.57
N LEU A 427 -17.27 2.38 -2.41
CA LEU A 427 -17.83 1.69 -1.23
C LEU A 427 -19.22 2.20 -0.82
N THR A 428 -19.73 3.24 -1.46
CA THR A 428 -21.07 3.79 -1.22
C THR A 428 -21.78 3.99 -2.54
N LEU A 429 -22.66 3.05 -2.90
CA LEU A 429 -23.60 3.17 -4.03
C LEU A 429 -24.62 4.27 -3.74
N ASN A 430 -24.23 5.54 -3.84
CA ASN A 430 -25.15 6.65 -3.87
C ASN A 430 -25.00 7.35 -5.23
N GLU A 431 -26.15 7.65 -5.83
CA GLU A 431 -26.35 8.42 -7.06
C GLU A 431 -26.14 7.66 -8.38
N GLU A 432 -27.24 7.58 -9.15
CA GLU A 432 -27.50 7.16 -10.54
C GLU A 432 -26.48 6.27 -11.29
N SER A 433 -25.68 5.47 -10.59
CA SER A 433 -24.59 4.68 -11.14
C SER A 433 -24.54 3.27 -10.57
N ILE A 434 -24.11 2.31 -11.39
CA ILE A 434 -24.02 0.88 -11.04
C ILE A 434 -22.65 0.32 -11.40
N CYS A 435 -22.08 -0.46 -10.49
CA CYS A 435 -20.85 -1.19 -10.72
C CYS A 435 -21.12 -2.58 -11.32
N CYS A 436 -20.35 -2.99 -12.33
CA CYS A 436 -20.38 -4.34 -12.87
C CYS A 436 -19.62 -5.32 -11.97
N SER A 437 -20.29 -6.34 -11.43
CA SER A 437 -19.71 -7.32 -10.49
C SER A 437 -18.61 -8.24 -11.05
N LYS A 438 -18.17 -8.04 -12.31
CA LYS A 438 -17.10 -8.83 -12.95
C LYS A 438 -15.89 -7.99 -13.39
N CYS A 439 -16.11 -6.73 -13.77
CA CYS A 439 -15.03 -5.88 -14.29
C CYS A 439 -14.83 -4.60 -13.49
N ASP A 440 -15.62 -4.38 -12.43
CA ASP A 440 -15.56 -3.24 -11.52
C ASP A 440 -15.64 -1.85 -12.19
N PHE A 441 -16.12 -1.80 -13.44
CA PHE A 441 -16.45 -0.53 -14.10
C PHE A 441 -17.82 -0.02 -13.67
N TRP A 442 -17.90 1.30 -13.50
CA TRP A 442 -19.12 2.03 -13.14
C TRP A 442 -19.83 2.59 -14.36
N PHE A 443 -21.16 2.54 -14.34
CA PHE A 443 -22.01 2.98 -15.44
C PHE A 443 -23.18 3.80 -14.92
N HIS A 444 -23.52 4.91 -15.57
CA HIS A 444 -24.76 5.63 -15.25
C HIS A 444 -25.99 4.79 -15.63
N TYR A 445 -27.05 4.82 -14.82
CA TYR A 445 -28.31 4.11 -15.07
C TYR A 445 -28.90 4.40 -16.46
N PRO A 446 -28.95 5.67 -16.94
CA PRO A 446 -29.42 5.96 -18.30
C PRO A 446 -28.54 5.30 -19.38
N CYS A 447 -27.22 5.28 -19.20
CA CYS A 447 -26.28 4.69 -20.14
C CYS A 447 -26.46 3.17 -20.32
N VAL A 448 -26.98 2.49 -19.29
CA VAL A 448 -27.22 1.03 -19.32
C VAL A 448 -28.70 0.65 -19.35
N GLY A 449 -29.59 1.62 -19.49
CA GLY A 449 -31.03 1.41 -19.62
C GLY A 449 -31.72 0.94 -18.34
N ILE A 450 -31.16 1.22 -17.15
CA ILE A 450 -31.79 0.96 -15.86
C ILE A 450 -32.76 2.11 -15.55
N LYS A 451 -33.99 1.79 -15.15
CA LYS A 451 -35.02 2.75 -14.75
C LYS A 451 -35.59 2.33 -13.38
N GLY A 452 -35.71 3.26 -12.43
CA GLY A 452 -36.30 3.02 -11.11
C GLY A 452 -35.63 3.82 -9.99
N ASN A 453 -36.19 3.78 -8.77
CA ASN A 453 -35.57 4.38 -7.59
C ASN A 453 -34.47 3.47 -7.00
N GLU A 454 -33.51 4.05 -6.28
CA GLU A 454 -32.32 3.35 -5.77
C GLU A 454 -32.64 2.10 -4.93
N ASN A 455 -33.71 2.14 -4.14
CA ASN A 455 -34.13 1.03 -3.27
C ASN A 455 -34.57 -0.21 -4.07
N VAL A 456 -35.19 -0.03 -5.24
CA VAL A 456 -35.58 -1.13 -6.13
C VAL A 456 -34.36 -1.66 -6.91
N VAL A 457 -33.41 -0.79 -7.26
CA VAL A 457 -32.19 -1.19 -7.99
C VAL A 457 -31.26 -2.04 -7.11
N ARG A 458 -31.07 -1.66 -5.84
CA ARG A 458 -30.21 -2.41 -4.88
C ARG A 458 -30.68 -3.86 -4.66
N SER A 459 -31.99 -4.12 -4.66
CA SER A 459 -32.52 -5.47 -4.46
C SER A 459 -32.52 -6.31 -5.73
N LYS A 460 -32.83 -5.72 -6.89
CA LYS A 460 -32.96 -6.43 -8.17
C LYS A 460 -31.63 -6.65 -8.90
N TYR A 461 -30.62 -5.81 -8.63
CA TYR A 461 -29.38 -5.75 -9.41
C TYR A 461 -28.10 -5.85 -8.56
N ARG A 462 -28.18 -6.48 -7.38
CA ARG A 462 -27.02 -6.69 -6.47
C ARG A 462 -25.81 -7.34 -7.16
N ASN A 463 -26.07 -8.20 -8.15
CA ASN A 463 -25.05 -8.85 -9.00
C ASN A 463 -25.28 -8.48 -10.48
N TRP A 464 -25.15 -7.21 -10.82
CA TRP A 464 -25.34 -6.74 -12.19
C TRP A 464 -24.06 -6.89 -13.02
N PHE A 465 -24.24 -7.33 -14.27
CA PHE A 465 -23.15 -7.48 -15.23
C PHE A 465 -23.41 -6.57 -16.44
N CYS A 466 -22.39 -5.83 -16.89
CA CYS A 466 -22.46 -5.04 -18.11
C CYS A 466 -22.63 -5.93 -19.35
N LYS A 467 -23.06 -5.34 -20.48
CA LYS A 467 -23.28 -6.08 -21.74
C LYS A 467 -22.07 -6.92 -22.15
N SER A 468 -20.86 -6.39 -21.97
CA SER A 468 -19.61 -7.09 -22.31
C SER A 468 -19.27 -8.26 -21.37
N CYS A 469 -19.86 -8.29 -20.17
CA CYS A 469 -19.68 -9.34 -19.17
C CYS A 469 -20.82 -10.37 -19.16
N LYS A 470 -22.01 -10.02 -19.67
CA LYS A 470 -23.14 -10.95 -19.85
C LYS A 470 -22.84 -11.89 -21.03
N GLY A 471 -22.54 -13.16 -20.74
CA GLY A 471 -22.34 -14.21 -21.75
C GLY A 471 -21.00 -14.94 -21.70
N LYS A 472 -20.03 -14.44 -20.92
CA LYS A 472 -18.82 -15.20 -20.57
C LYS A 472 -19.11 -15.97 -19.27
N LYS A 473 -19.81 -17.11 -19.38
CA LYS A 473 -19.95 -18.06 -18.26
C LYS A 473 -18.57 -18.51 -17.80
#